data_AF-A0A1F7ILE9-F1
#
_entry.id   AF-A0A1F7ILE9-F1
#
_cell.length_a   1.000
_cell.length_b   1.000
_cell.length_c   1.000
_cell.angle_alpha   90.00
_cell.angle_beta   90.00
_cell.angle_gamma   90.00
#
_symmetry.space_group_name_H-M   'P 1'
#
loop_
_entity.id
_entity.type
_entity.pdbx_description
1 polymer ?
#
loop_
_entity_poly.entity_id
_entity_poly.type
_entity_poly.pdbx_seq_one_letter_code
_entity_poly.pdbx_strand_id
1 'polypeptide(L)'
;MSDIFYDEPSRAEFIDPFWLRQSQAILRIREAIGFPKTKIGEKITVNNQGTLIFLTYNRLSDIFASLVCLMEYDEIFTFLNDGFFHDPLNQRVLVRAFSLAVEDAVKFPVKPGEARVYGDYQPFLNGIFRTLKSYDFQVERGTVYPNIVNSLVMAFSQSANELPGVSSFQVMNDNIREQIRGYIPVYARINSGQLLRAQVKAIRLPSRK
;
A
#
# COMPACT_ATOMS: atom_id res chain seq x y z
N MET A 1 39.25 8.26 -29.70
CA MET A 1 38.29 7.13 -29.59
C MET A 1 37.02 7.73 -29.01
N SER A 2 35.89 7.41 -29.63
CA SER A 2 34.60 8.08 -29.51
C SER A 2 33.94 7.91 -28.14
N ASP A 3 33.77 9.02 -27.43
CA ASP A 3 32.79 9.16 -26.36
C ASP A 3 31.39 9.19 -27.00
N ILE A 4 30.65 8.09 -26.85
CA ILE A 4 29.22 8.05 -27.13
C ILE A 4 28.52 8.26 -25.79
N PHE A 5 28.42 9.53 -25.38
CA PHE A 5 27.37 9.93 -24.45
C PHE A 5 26.05 9.76 -25.19
N TYR A 6 25.33 8.67 -24.90
CA TYR A 6 23.90 8.65 -25.11
C TYR A 6 23.28 9.59 -24.07
N ASP A 7 23.10 10.85 -24.46
CA ASP A 7 22.00 11.65 -23.95
C ASP A 7 20.72 10.88 -24.29
N GLU A 8 20.23 10.04 -23.37
CA GLU A 8 18.85 9.58 -23.43
C GLU A 8 17.97 10.84 -23.34
N PRO A 9 17.15 11.13 -24.36
CA PRO A 9 16.26 12.27 -24.32
C PRO A 9 15.36 12.16 -23.09
N SER A 10 15.25 13.26 -22.36
CA SER A 10 14.41 13.45 -21.18
C SER A 10 13.09 12.68 -21.31
N ARG A 11 12.92 11.61 -20.53
CA ARG A 11 11.70 10.77 -20.44
C ARG A 11 10.46 11.49 -19.87
N ALA A 12 10.42 12.82 -19.94
CA ALA A 12 9.33 13.64 -19.44
C ALA A 12 8.04 13.53 -20.28
N GLU A 13 8.08 12.92 -21.47
CA GLU A 13 6.93 12.84 -22.38
C GLU A 13 6.27 11.45 -22.50
N PHE A 14 6.84 10.40 -21.89
CA PHE A 14 6.23 9.07 -21.94
C PHE A 14 5.31 8.87 -20.74
N ILE A 15 4.01 9.16 -20.90
CA ILE A 15 3.02 8.81 -19.89
C ILE A 15 3.03 7.28 -19.74
N ASP A 16 3.31 6.80 -18.53
CA ASP A 16 3.34 5.38 -18.18
C ASP A 16 2.10 4.66 -18.77
N PRO A 17 2.26 3.77 -19.77
CA PRO A 17 1.12 3.12 -20.44
C PRO A 17 0.29 2.27 -19.49
N PHE A 18 0.89 1.76 -18.41
CA PHE A 18 0.15 1.06 -17.37
C PHE A 18 -0.75 2.03 -16.60
N TRP A 19 -0.21 3.19 -16.22
CA TRP A 19 -1.00 4.27 -15.60
C TRP A 19 -2.15 4.73 -16.50
N LEU A 20 -1.91 4.96 -17.80
CA LEU A 20 -2.96 5.33 -18.75
C LEU A 20 -4.13 4.34 -18.75
N ARG A 21 -3.82 3.04 -18.77
CA ARG A 21 -4.84 1.98 -18.82
C ARG A 21 -5.51 1.72 -17.46
N GLN A 22 -4.79 1.89 -16.37
CA GLN A 22 -5.20 1.41 -15.04
C GLN A 22 -5.40 2.53 -14.01
N SER A 23 -5.25 3.80 -14.35
CA SER A 23 -5.37 4.94 -13.42
C SER A 23 -6.65 4.89 -12.58
N GLN A 24 -7.81 4.64 -13.18
CA GLN A 24 -9.08 4.54 -12.44
C GLN A 24 -9.08 3.39 -11.44
N ALA A 25 -8.51 2.24 -11.81
CA ALA A 25 -8.36 1.08 -10.94
C ALA A 25 -7.47 1.42 -9.74
N ILE A 26 -6.31 2.01 -10.02
CA ILE A 26 -5.32 2.41 -9.03
C ILE A 26 -5.95 3.40 -8.03
N LEU A 27 -6.63 4.44 -8.53
CA LEU A 27 -7.28 5.45 -7.70
C LEU A 27 -8.40 4.87 -6.82
N ARG A 28 -9.21 3.97 -7.37
CA ARG A 28 -10.28 3.29 -6.61
C ARG A 28 -9.71 2.39 -5.52
N ILE A 29 -8.72 1.54 -5.84
CA ILE A 29 -8.06 0.71 -4.84
C ILE A 29 -7.45 1.59 -3.75
N ARG A 30 -6.77 2.68 -4.13
CA ARG A 30 -6.22 3.66 -3.16
C ARG A 30 -7.30 4.20 -2.22
N GLU A 31 -8.49 4.51 -2.73
CA GLU A 31 -9.63 4.93 -1.90
C GLU A 31 -10.13 3.81 -0.99
N ALA A 32 -10.28 2.58 -1.50
CA ALA A 32 -10.74 1.45 -0.70
C ALA A 32 -9.80 1.08 0.44
N ILE A 33 -8.49 1.23 0.24
CA ILE A 33 -7.48 0.88 1.24
C ILE A 33 -7.19 2.03 2.22
N GLY A 34 -7.75 3.23 2.03
CA GLY A 34 -7.35 4.40 2.82
C GLY A 34 -7.60 4.30 4.34
N PHE A 35 -8.43 3.36 4.79
CA PHE A 35 -8.62 3.07 6.21
C PHE A 35 -9.30 1.70 6.41
N PRO A 36 -8.99 0.95 7.49
CA PRO A 36 -9.64 -0.33 7.80
C PRO A 36 -11.15 -0.22 7.81
N LYS A 37 -11.82 -1.30 7.40
CA LYS A 37 -13.29 -1.35 7.30
C LYS A 37 -13.93 -2.15 8.43
N THR A 38 -13.13 -2.87 9.21
CA THR A 38 -13.62 -3.64 10.35
C THR A 38 -13.32 -2.91 11.66
N LYS A 39 -14.20 -3.09 12.66
CA LYS A 39 -13.95 -2.56 14.02
C LYS A 39 -12.62 -3.06 14.62
N ILE A 40 -12.19 -4.28 14.27
CA ILE A 40 -10.93 -4.82 14.78
C ILE A 40 -9.74 -4.13 14.12
N GLY A 41 -9.76 -3.91 12.80
CA GLY A 41 -8.72 -3.15 12.10
C GLY A 41 -8.65 -1.71 12.57
N GLU A 42 -9.80 -1.04 12.75
CA GLU A 42 -9.87 0.29 13.34
C GLU A 42 -9.20 0.33 14.72
N LYS A 43 -9.55 -0.62 15.59
CA LYS A 43 -8.95 -0.75 16.93
C LYS A 43 -7.44 -0.98 16.86
N ILE A 44 -6.97 -1.84 15.95
CA ILE A 44 -5.53 -2.09 15.76
C ILE A 44 -4.82 -0.82 15.34
N THR A 45 -5.36 -0.08 14.37
CA THR A 45 -4.79 1.19 13.91
C THR A 45 -4.74 2.22 15.02
N VAL A 46 -5.85 2.46 15.72
CA VAL A 46 -5.93 3.45 16.82
C VAL A 46 -4.99 3.09 17.97
N ASN A 47 -4.91 1.82 18.36
CA ASN A 47 -4.01 1.39 19.43
C ASN A 47 -2.53 1.60 19.09
N ASN A 48 -2.16 1.49 17.81
CA ASN A 48 -0.76 1.70 17.39
C ASN A 48 -0.40 3.17 17.26
N GLN A 49 -1.36 4.07 16.99
CA GLN A 49 -1.10 5.52 16.90
C GLN A 49 -0.44 6.11 18.17
N GLY A 50 -0.66 5.47 19.33
CA GLY A 50 -0.04 5.88 20.60
C GLY A 50 1.41 5.42 20.79
N THR A 51 2.00 4.65 19.87
CA THR A 51 3.40 4.21 20.00
C THR A 51 4.37 5.32 19.58
N LEU A 52 5.58 5.31 20.15
CA LEU A 52 6.54 6.40 20.00
C LEU A 52 6.85 6.76 18.54
N ILE A 53 6.97 5.77 17.66
CA ILE A 53 7.25 6.02 16.24
C ILE A 53 6.09 6.76 15.56
N PHE A 54 4.85 6.37 15.82
CA PHE A 54 3.67 7.02 15.24
C PHE A 54 3.36 8.36 15.92
N LEU A 55 3.78 8.58 17.16
CA LEU A 55 3.72 9.91 17.78
C LEU A 55 4.77 10.85 17.17
N THR A 56 5.99 10.35 16.93
CA THR A 56 7.11 11.16 16.41
C THR A 56 6.96 11.43 14.91
N TYR A 57 6.55 10.41 14.15
CA TYR A 57 6.36 10.42 12.71
C TYR A 57 4.88 10.18 12.39
N ASN A 58 4.05 11.14 12.78
CA ASN A 58 2.59 11.07 12.77
C ASN A 58 1.96 10.67 11.43
N ARG A 59 2.58 11.02 10.32
CA ARG A 59 2.09 10.68 8.97
C ARG A 59 2.23 9.19 8.63
N LEU A 60 3.08 8.43 9.33
CA LEU A 60 3.18 6.98 9.16
C LEU A 60 1.88 6.26 9.57
N SER A 61 1.07 6.89 10.43
CA SER A 61 -0.19 6.31 10.93
C SER A 61 -1.19 6.04 9.80
N ASP A 62 -1.27 6.95 8.82
CA ASP A 62 -2.21 6.82 7.70
C ASP A 62 -1.76 5.71 6.73
N ILE A 63 -0.45 5.58 6.54
CA ILE A 63 0.16 4.49 5.77
C ILE A 63 -0.09 3.15 6.48
N PHE A 64 0.11 3.10 7.80
CA PHE A 64 -0.13 1.91 8.61
C PHE A 64 -1.60 1.49 8.58
N ALA A 65 -2.54 2.44 8.67
CA ALA A 65 -3.96 2.18 8.50
C ALA A 65 -4.26 1.51 7.16
N SER A 66 -3.61 1.98 6.09
CA SER A 66 -3.77 1.39 4.77
C SER A 66 -3.25 -0.05 4.67
N LEU A 67 -2.13 -0.34 5.34
CA LEU A 67 -1.59 -1.71 5.46
C LEU A 67 -2.54 -2.63 6.23
N VAL A 68 -3.10 -2.17 7.36
CA VAL A 68 -4.08 -2.95 8.13
C VAL A 68 -5.31 -3.25 7.26
N CYS A 69 -5.81 -2.27 6.51
CA CYS A 69 -6.92 -2.49 5.57
C CYS A 69 -6.57 -3.53 4.48
N LEU A 70 -5.36 -3.49 3.94
CA LEU A 70 -4.88 -4.50 3.01
C LEU A 70 -4.81 -5.91 3.63
N MET A 71 -4.37 -6.02 4.89
CA MET A 71 -4.40 -7.30 5.61
C MET A 71 -5.84 -7.80 5.80
N GLU A 72 -6.79 -6.93 6.14
CA GLU A 72 -8.21 -7.30 6.22
C GLU A 72 -8.71 -7.90 4.91
N TYR A 73 -8.43 -7.23 3.79
CA TYR A 73 -8.82 -7.74 2.49
C TYR A 73 -8.10 -9.06 2.16
N ASP A 74 -6.81 -9.21 2.40
CA ASP A 74 -6.09 -10.47 2.13
C ASP A 74 -6.73 -11.65 2.88
N GLU A 75 -7.03 -11.45 4.16
CA GLU A 75 -7.65 -12.51 4.98
C GLU A 75 -9.10 -12.80 4.55
N ILE A 76 -9.88 -11.79 4.19
CA ILE A 76 -11.25 -11.97 3.66
C ILE A 76 -11.25 -12.75 2.35
N PHE A 77 -10.33 -12.42 1.42
CA PHE A 77 -10.26 -13.09 0.13
C PHE A 77 -9.73 -14.52 0.28
N THR A 78 -8.78 -14.75 1.18
CA THR A 78 -8.31 -16.08 1.56
C THR A 78 -9.45 -16.94 2.11
N PHE A 79 -10.24 -16.40 3.06
CA PHE A 79 -11.40 -17.11 3.62
C PHE A 79 -12.45 -17.49 2.55
N LEU A 80 -12.61 -16.64 1.54
CA LEU A 80 -13.55 -16.86 0.44
C LEU A 80 -12.97 -17.66 -0.73
N ASN A 81 -11.75 -18.20 -0.57
CA ASN A 81 -11.01 -18.93 -1.60
C ASN A 81 -10.92 -18.16 -2.93
N ASP A 82 -10.66 -16.85 -2.85
CA ASP A 82 -10.57 -15.94 -3.99
C ASP A 82 -9.10 -15.58 -4.26
N GLY A 83 -8.63 -15.87 -5.47
CA GLY A 83 -7.25 -15.64 -5.91
C GLY A 83 -6.89 -14.18 -6.24
N PHE A 84 -7.68 -13.18 -5.84
CA PHE A 84 -7.44 -11.77 -6.17
C PHE A 84 -5.99 -11.30 -5.95
N PHE A 85 -5.42 -11.58 -4.77
CA PHE A 85 -4.04 -11.18 -4.43
C PHE A 85 -2.96 -12.03 -5.11
N HIS A 86 -3.33 -13.10 -5.81
CA HIS A 86 -2.42 -13.96 -6.58
C HIS A 86 -2.41 -13.62 -8.09
N ASP A 87 -3.33 -12.76 -8.54
CA ASP A 87 -3.39 -12.27 -9.91
C ASP A 87 -2.32 -11.18 -10.13
N PRO A 88 -1.40 -11.33 -11.11
CA PRO A 88 -0.30 -10.40 -11.31
C PRO A 88 -0.76 -8.97 -11.65
N LEU A 89 -1.85 -8.83 -12.43
CA LEU A 89 -2.38 -7.51 -12.76
C LEU A 89 -2.88 -6.82 -11.49
N ASN A 90 -3.60 -7.54 -10.64
CA ASN A 90 -4.09 -7.02 -9.37
C ASN A 90 -2.93 -6.67 -8.42
N GLN A 91 -1.90 -7.51 -8.29
CA GLN A 91 -0.71 -7.20 -7.50
C GLN A 91 -0.06 -5.90 -7.97
N ARG A 92 0.07 -5.72 -9.29
CA ARG A 92 0.67 -4.52 -9.86
C ARG A 92 -0.16 -3.26 -9.58
N VAL A 93 -1.49 -3.32 -9.78
CA VAL A 93 -2.40 -2.21 -9.46
C VAL A 93 -2.34 -1.89 -7.96
N LEU A 94 -2.29 -2.91 -7.10
CA LEU A 94 -2.20 -2.77 -5.64
C LEU A 94 -0.91 -2.04 -5.21
N VAL A 95 0.24 -2.44 -5.76
CA VAL A 95 1.54 -1.80 -5.48
C VAL A 95 1.49 -0.33 -5.88
N ARG A 96 0.94 -0.01 -7.06
CA ARG A 96 0.79 1.37 -7.52
C ARG A 96 -0.18 2.17 -6.64
N ALA A 97 -1.29 1.58 -6.22
CA ALA A 97 -2.26 2.23 -5.36
C ALA A 97 -1.69 2.52 -3.97
N PHE A 98 -0.94 1.57 -3.40
CA PHE A 98 -0.26 1.76 -2.13
C PHE A 98 0.84 2.82 -2.23
N SER A 99 1.59 2.85 -3.35
CA SER A 99 2.57 3.92 -3.61
C SER A 99 1.92 5.31 -3.57
N LEU A 100 0.74 5.48 -4.18
CA LEU A 100 0.00 6.76 -4.09
C LEU A 100 -0.47 7.06 -2.67
N ALA A 101 -0.94 6.06 -1.92
CA ALA A 101 -1.36 6.25 -0.54
C ALA A 101 -0.20 6.75 0.35
N VAL A 102 1.00 6.20 0.15
CA VAL A 102 2.24 6.66 0.82
C VAL A 102 2.57 8.10 0.41
N GLU A 103 2.53 8.39 -0.89
CA GLU A 103 2.80 9.72 -1.41
C GLU A 103 1.86 10.77 -0.82
N ASP A 104 0.56 10.48 -0.82
CA ASP A 104 -0.47 11.39 -0.33
C ASP A 104 -0.31 11.66 1.16
N ALA A 105 -0.10 10.60 1.96
CA ALA A 105 0.05 10.72 3.41
C ALA A 105 1.23 11.62 3.80
N VAL A 106 2.31 11.63 3.01
CA VAL A 106 3.52 12.39 3.35
C VAL A 106 3.61 13.73 2.63
N LYS A 107 3.13 13.86 1.39
CA LYS A 107 3.22 15.14 0.63
C LYS A 107 2.08 16.10 0.93
N PHE A 108 0.87 15.62 1.25
CA PHE A 108 -0.31 16.46 1.39
C PHE A 108 -0.84 16.40 2.84
N PRO A 109 -0.24 17.17 3.77
CA PRO A 109 -0.67 17.15 5.15
C PRO A 109 -2.09 17.69 5.31
N VAL A 110 -2.90 16.98 6.08
CA VAL A 110 -4.32 17.28 6.28
C VAL A 110 -4.53 18.16 7.53
N LYS A 111 -3.53 18.25 8.43
CA LYS A 111 -3.69 18.91 9.74
C LYS A 111 -2.70 20.07 9.94
N PRO A 112 -3.17 21.26 10.35
CA PRO A 112 -2.30 22.31 10.88
C PRO A 112 -1.59 21.82 12.15
N GLY A 113 -0.28 22.09 12.28
CA GLY A 113 0.48 21.80 13.51
C GLY A 113 1.16 20.44 13.57
N GLU A 114 1.50 19.83 12.44
CA GLU A 114 2.28 18.60 12.42
C GLU A 114 3.67 18.79 13.04
N ALA A 115 4.09 17.83 13.85
CA ALA A 115 5.37 17.86 14.55
C ALA A 115 6.58 17.72 13.61
N ARG A 116 6.38 17.10 12.43
CA ARG A 116 7.41 16.83 11.43
C ARG A 116 6.95 17.30 10.06
N VAL A 117 7.84 17.94 9.33
CA VAL A 117 7.59 18.40 7.96
C VAL A 117 7.99 17.32 6.95
N TYR A 118 7.61 17.48 5.69
CA TYR A 118 7.89 16.53 4.61
C TYR A 118 9.36 16.08 4.56
N GLY A 119 10.31 17.00 4.73
CA GLY A 119 11.73 16.70 4.67
C GLY A 119 12.21 15.69 5.72
N ASP A 120 11.58 15.64 6.89
CA ASP A 120 11.93 14.69 7.95
C ASP A 120 11.67 13.23 7.56
N TYR A 121 10.75 13.00 6.61
CA TYR A 121 10.36 11.68 6.13
C TYR A 121 11.15 11.24 4.90
N GLN A 122 12.08 12.06 4.40
CA GLN A 122 12.80 11.77 3.16
C GLN A 122 13.55 10.42 3.15
N PRO A 123 14.23 9.98 4.25
CA PRO A 123 14.84 8.65 4.30
C PRO A 123 13.81 7.54 4.07
N PHE A 124 12.71 7.57 4.83
CA PHE A 124 11.60 6.63 4.67
C PHE A 124 11.04 6.62 3.25
N LEU A 125 10.76 7.79 2.67
CA LEU A 125 10.20 7.91 1.32
C LEU A 125 11.13 7.33 0.25
N ASN A 126 12.43 7.63 0.34
CA ASN A 126 13.42 7.09 -0.57
C ASN A 126 13.50 5.56 -0.49
N GLY A 127 13.51 5.02 0.73
CA GLY A 127 13.51 3.59 0.98
C GLY A 127 12.26 2.90 0.43
N ILE A 128 11.08 3.42 0.77
CA ILE A 128 9.82 2.75 0.43
C ILE A 128 9.52 2.85 -1.07
N PHE A 129 9.70 4.01 -1.71
CA PHE A 129 9.43 4.14 -3.15
C PHE A 129 10.40 3.34 -4.01
N ARG A 130 11.68 3.25 -3.61
CA ARG A 130 12.64 2.37 -4.28
C ARG A 130 12.15 0.91 -4.24
N THR A 131 11.68 0.45 -3.08
CA THR A 131 11.19 -0.93 -2.91
C THR A 131 9.89 -1.16 -3.68
N LEU A 132 8.91 -0.27 -3.59
CA LEU A 132 7.63 -0.37 -4.32
C LEU A 132 7.83 -0.35 -5.84
N LYS A 133 8.74 0.50 -6.35
CA LYS A 133 9.10 0.51 -7.77
C LYS A 133 9.74 -0.80 -8.20
N SER A 134 10.56 -1.41 -7.33
CA SER A 134 11.12 -2.74 -7.58
C SER A 134 10.04 -3.81 -7.65
N TYR A 135 9.07 -3.80 -6.73
CA TYR A 135 7.94 -4.74 -6.76
C TYR A 135 7.11 -4.60 -8.04
N ASP A 136 6.73 -3.37 -8.42
CA ASP A 136 5.98 -3.13 -9.66
C ASP A 136 6.71 -3.69 -10.89
N PHE A 137 8.01 -3.43 -10.99
CA PHE A 137 8.85 -3.90 -12.09
C PHE A 137 9.01 -5.43 -12.10
N GLN A 138 9.16 -6.05 -10.92
CA GLN A 138 9.23 -7.50 -10.79
C GLN A 138 7.92 -8.16 -11.24
N VAL A 139 6.77 -7.62 -10.85
CA VAL A 139 5.45 -8.11 -11.29
C VAL A 139 5.25 -7.92 -12.79
N GLU A 140 5.65 -6.76 -13.33
CA GLU A 140 5.62 -6.52 -14.78
C GLU A 140 6.42 -7.56 -15.57
N ARG A 141 7.54 -8.04 -15.00
CA ARG A 141 8.39 -9.08 -15.59
C ARG A 141 7.91 -10.51 -15.33
N GLY A 142 6.73 -10.68 -14.72
CA GLY A 142 6.10 -11.98 -14.48
C GLY A 142 6.36 -12.59 -13.10
N THR A 143 6.93 -11.83 -12.16
CA THR A 143 7.01 -12.27 -10.76
C THR A 143 5.62 -12.26 -10.15
N VAL A 144 5.27 -13.32 -9.43
CA VAL A 144 4.02 -13.40 -8.66
C VAL A 144 4.39 -13.61 -7.20
N TYR A 145 4.08 -12.63 -6.36
CA TYR A 145 4.35 -12.73 -4.93
C TYR A 145 3.34 -13.67 -4.28
N PRO A 146 3.76 -14.68 -3.50
CA PRO A 146 2.83 -15.54 -2.77
C PRO A 146 1.97 -14.76 -1.76
N ASN A 147 2.52 -13.70 -1.17
CA ASN A 147 1.76 -12.77 -0.33
C ASN A 147 2.29 -11.34 -0.50
N ILE A 148 1.75 -10.61 -1.48
CA ILE A 148 2.16 -9.24 -1.76
C ILE A 148 1.94 -8.31 -0.56
N VAL A 149 0.89 -8.53 0.24
CA VAL A 149 0.58 -7.68 1.40
C VAL A 149 1.67 -7.80 2.46
N ASN A 150 2.16 -9.01 2.75
CA ASN A 150 3.29 -9.20 3.66
C ASN A 150 4.57 -8.50 3.15
N SER A 151 4.82 -8.55 1.84
CA SER A 151 5.94 -7.82 1.23
C SER A 151 5.82 -6.31 1.43
N LEU A 152 4.62 -5.73 1.28
CA LEU A 152 4.37 -4.30 1.53
C LEU A 152 4.59 -3.93 3.00
N VAL A 153 4.16 -4.78 3.93
CA VAL A 153 4.34 -4.58 5.38
C VAL A 153 5.82 -4.63 5.78
N MET A 154 6.57 -5.55 5.19
CA MET A 154 8.02 -5.63 5.37
C MET A 154 8.72 -4.39 4.82
N ALA A 155 8.37 -3.96 3.61
CA ALA A 155 8.92 -2.76 2.99
C ALA A 155 8.69 -1.51 3.87
N PHE A 156 7.48 -1.34 4.38
CA PHE A 156 7.14 -0.27 5.32
C PHE A 156 7.99 -0.32 6.59
N SER A 157 8.08 -1.49 7.23
CA SER A 157 8.85 -1.66 8.46
C SER A 157 10.34 -1.35 8.24
N GLN A 158 10.93 -1.86 7.15
CA GLN A 158 12.32 -1.63 6.81
C GLN A 158 12.59 -0.14 6.52
N SER A 159 11.75 0.51 5.72
CA SER A 159 11.93 1.94 5.43
C SER A 159 11.69 2.82 6.65
N ALA A 160 10.83 2.44 7.58
CA ALA A 160 10.62 3.17 8.83
C ALA A 160 11.87 3.13 9.73
N ASN A 161 12.67 2.06 9.67
CA ASN A 161 13.96 1.97 10.35
C ASN A 161 15.04 2.88 9.74
N GLU A 162 14.81 3.48 8.58
CA GLU A 162 15.71 4.49 8.01
C GLU A 162 15.48 5.89 8.62
N LEU A 163 14.42 6.06 9.44
CA LEU A 163 14.11 7.34 10.07
C LEU A 163 15.03 7.62 11.27
N PRO A 164 15.47 8.88 11.44
CA PRO A 164 16.29 9.28 12.59
C PRO A 164 15.66 8.89 13.94
N GLY A 165 16.41 8.17 14.78
CA GLY A 165 15.97 7.77 16.12
C GLY A 165 14.98 6.60 16.14
N VAL A 166 14.69 5.98 14.99
CA VAL A 166 13.92 4.73 14.91
C VAL A 166 14.89 3.57 14.75
N SER A 167 14.81 2.58 15.64
CA SER A 167 15.57 1.33 15.51
C SER A 167 14.69 0.12 15.81
N SER A 168 14.90 -0.95 15.04
CA SER A 168 14.21 -2.23 15.20
C SER A 168 12.67 -2.15 15.19
N PHE A 169 12.09 -1.15 14.51
CA PHE A 169 10.67 -1.08 14.29
C PHE A 169 10.21 -2.22 13.38
N GLN A 170 9.19 -2.95 13.83
CA GLN A 170 8.57 -4.00 13.06
C GLN A 170 7.07 -4.00 13.30
N VAL A 171 6.31 -4.02 12.21
CA VAL A 171 4.88 -4.32 12.29
C VAL A 171 4.69 -5.79 12.67
N MET A 172 3.97 -6.04 13.75
CA MET A 172 3.64 -7.39 14.25
C MET A 172 2.56 -8.04 13.38
N ASN A 173 2.89 -8.28 12.12
CA ASN A 173 1.98 -8.70 11.05
C ASN A 173 1.18 -9.96 11.40
N ASP A 174 1.83 -11.00 11.92
CA ASP A 174 1.17 -12.27 12.23
C ASP A 174 0.10 -12.13 13.32
N ASN A 175 0.41 -11.35 14.36
CA ASN A 175 -0.54 -11.03 15.44
C ASN A 175 -1.74 -10.21 14.93
N ILE A 176 -1.48 -9.20 14.09
CA ILE A 176 -2.55 -8.39 13.48
C ILE A 176 -3.47 -9.28 12.63
N ARG A 177 -2.88 -10.13 11.77
CA ARG A 177 -3.63 -11.06 10.93
C ARG A 177 -4.42 -12.09 11.73
N GLU A 178 -3.87 -12.60 12.82
CA GLU A 178 -4.59 -13.52 13.71
C GLU A 178 -5.83 -12.86 14.33
N GLN A 179 -5.70 -11.64 14.84
CA GLN A 179 -6.83 -10.86 15.37
C GLN A 179 -7.90 -10.60 14.31
N ILE A 180 -7.49 -10.22 13.09
CA ILE A 180 -8.39 -10.05 11.95
C ILE A 180 -9.11 -11.36 11.63
N ARG A 181 -8.37 -12.47 11.48
CA ARG A 181 -8.93 -13.81 11.17
C ARG A 181 -9.99 -14.24 12.17
N GLY A 182 -9.74 -14.04 13.47
CA GLY A 182 -10.72 -14.34 14.52
C GLY A 182 -12.05 -13.60 14.36
N TYR A 183 -12.05 -12.45 13.66
CA TYR A 183 -13.21 -11.59 13.44
C TYR A 183 -13.91 -11.80 12.09
N ILE A 184 -13.29 -12.50 11.13
CA ILE A 184 -13.82 -12.70 9.76
C ILE A 184 -15.20 -13.36 9.72
N PRO A 185 -15.52 -14.39 10.54
CA PRO A 185 -16.85 -15.01 10.52
C PRO A 185 -18.00 -14.02 10.81
N VAL A 186 -17.71 -12.94 11.55
CA VAL A 186 -18.66 -11.86 11.84
C VAL A 186 -18.73 -10.86 10.67
N TYR A 187 -17.61 -10.64 9.97
CA TYR A 187 -17.47 -9.64 8.90
C TYR A 187 -17.95 -10.11 7.51
N ALA A 188 -17.83 -11.41 7.22
CA ALA A 188 -18.39 -12.02 6.00
C ALA A 188 -19.93 -11.87 5.90
N ARG A 189 -20.59 -11.49 7.01
CA ARG A 189 -22.02 -11.17 7.03
C ARG A 189 -22.35 -9.71 6.69
N ILE A 190 -21.36 -8.80 6.72
CA ILE A 190 -21.58 -7.34 6.60
C ILE A 190 -21.10 -6.76 5.27
N ASN A 191 -19.90 -7.12 4.79
CA ASN A 191 -19.39 -6.59 3.51
C ASN A 191 -18.56 -7.58 2.67
N SER A 192 -18.05 -8.70 3.19
CA SER A 192 -17.35 -9.75 2.41
C SER A 192 -16.33 -9.24 1.38
N GLY A 193 -15.68 -8.09 1.59
CA GLY A 193 -14.78 -7.48 0.59
C GLY A 193 -15.45 -7.13 -0.74
N GLN A 194 -16.77 -6.97 -0.78
CA GLN A 194 -17.52 -6.61 -1.97
C GLN A 194 -17.11 -5.25 -2.51
N LEU A 195 -16.73 -4.30 -1.64
CA LEU A 195 -16.25 -2.97 -2.06
C LEU A 195 -14.96 -3.07 -2.89
N LEU A 196 -13.91 -3.72 -2.36
CA LEU A 196 -12.66 -3.94 -3.10
C LEU A 196 -12.91 -4.78 -4.35
N ARG A 197 -13.74 -5.84 -4.27
CA ARG A 197 -14.12 -6.64 -5.45
C ARG A 197 -14.87 -5.84 -6.49
N ALA A 198 -15.78 -4.95 -6.13
CA ALA A 198 -16.55 -4.15 -7.07
C ALA A 198 -15.63 -3.16 -7.79
N GLN A 199 -14.74 -2.52 -7.05
CA GLN A 199 -13.73 -1.64 -7.60
C GLN A 199 -12.77 -2.40 -8.53
N VAL A 200 -12.46 -3.66 -8.20
CA VAL A 200 -11.62 -4.54 -9.00
C VAL A 200 -12.32 -5.15 -10.22
N LYS A 201 -13.58 -5.56 -10.10
CA LYS A 201 -14.33 -6.13 -11.24
C LYS A 201 -14.53 -5.09 -12.34
N ALA A 202 -14.60 -3.82 -11.97
CA ALA A 202 -14.56 -2.70 -12.91
C ALA A 202 -13.19 -2.52 -13.63
N ILE A 203 -12.12 -3.20 -13.18
CA ILE A 203 -10.80 -3.26 -13.82
C ILE A 203 -10.82 -4.25 -15.00
N ARG A 204 -11.54 -5.37 -14.87
CA ARG A 204 -11.59 -6.46 -15.87
C ARG A 204 -12.54 -6.19 -17.03
N LEU A 205 -13.49 -5.28 -16.86
CA LEU A 205 -14.37 -4.82 -17.92
C LEU A 205 -13.85 -3.47 -18.39
N PRO A 206 -13.21 -3.36 -19.58
CA PRO A 206 -12.94 -2.05 -20.14
C PRO A 206 -14.29 -1.35 -20.24
N SER A 207 -14.37 -0.15 -19.67
CA SER A 207 -15.56 0.69 -19.79
C SER A 207 -15.91 0.77 -21.27
N ARG A 208 -16.97 0.08 -21.69
CA ARG A 208 -17.56 0.26 -23.02
C ARG A 208 -18.00 1.71 -23.08
N LYS A 209 -17.21 2.53 -23.76
CA LYS A 209 -17.67 3.79 -24.34
C LYS A 209 -17.91 3.54 -25.81
#